data_AF-A0A1G3RQV8-F1
#
_entry.id   AF-A0A1G3RQV8-F1
#
_cell.length_a   1.000
_cell.length_b   1.000
_cell.length_c   1.000
_cell.angle_alpha   90.00
_cell.angle_beta   90.00
_cell.angle_gamma   90.00
#
_symmetry.space_group_name_H-M   'P 1'
#
loop_
_entity.id
_entity.type
_entity.pdbx_description
1 polymer ?
#
loop_
_entity_poly.entity_id
_entity_poly.type
_entity_poly.pdbx_seq_one_letter_code
_entity_poly.pdbx_strand_id
1 'polypeptide(L)'
;MALPPMLVWLVTRPLFSPAWGSPLLILSFLTGYWILPFTLASGAYVLAKDLAGLERGLDFRPFLSFTLGFMSVFNLAYAICHWNVVHPAYTLVLPVLLVTSTLAYAVGFEETIRDGLPGGLKWLAGLLGIFMLDATALAMFFLRMEWLGWVLALSLATACGFFGFKRLQRRP
;
A
#
# COMPACT_ATOMS: atom_id res chain seq x y z
N MET A 1 13.08 -11.81 -4.57
CA MET A 1 11.79 -12.53 -4.46
C MET A 1 10.57 -11.75 -4.99
N ALA A 2 10.70 -10.49 -5.43
CA ALA A 2 9.57 -9.71 -5.93
C ALA A 2 9.15 -10.01 -7.39
N LEU A 3 10.02 -10.65 -8.19
CA LEU A 3 9.74 -10.94 -9.61
C LEU A 3 8.52 -11.87 -9.84
N PRO A 4 8.39 -13.03 -9.17
CA PRO A 4 7.21 -13.87 -9.38
C PRO A 4 5.88 -13.20 -8.99
N PRO A 5 5.77 -12.52 -7.83
CA PRO A 5 4.59 -11.74 -7.50
C PRO A 5 4.29 -10.61 -8.48
N MET A 6 5.32 -9.93 -8.99
CA MET A 6 5.15 -8.90 -10.02
C MET A 6 4.55 -9.48 -11.31
N LEU A 7 4.96 -10.68 -11.71
CA LEU A 7 4.38 -11.38 -12.87
C LEU A 7 2.92 -11.74 -12.64
N VAL A 8 2.57 -12.25 -11.45
CA VAL A 8 1.16 -12.51 -11.07
C VAL A 8 0.34 -11.22 -11.15
N TRP A 9 0.88 -10.13 -10.62
CA TRP A 9 0.22 -8.82 -10.70
C TRP A 9 0.04 -8.35 -12.15
N LEU A 10 1.05 -8.47 -13.01
CA LEU A 10 0.96 -8.11 -14.43
C LEU A 10 -0.11 -8.92 -15.18
N VAL A 11 -0.19 -10.23 -14.93
CA VAL A 11 -1.18 -11.12 -15.56
C VAL A 11 -2.60 -10.83 -15.09
N THR A 12 -2.76 -10.48 -13.81
CA THR A 12 -4.07 -10.19 -13.21
C THR A 12 -4.52 -8.74 -13.43
N ARG A 13 -3.62 -7.82 -13.80
CA ARG A 13 -3.91 -6.40 -14.04
C ARG A 13 -5.14 -6.13 -14.93
N PRO A 14 -5.37 -6.84 -16.05
CA PRO A 14 -6.55 -6.59 -16.90
C PRO A 14 -7.88 -6.80 -16.17
N LEU A 15 -7.92 -7.68 -15.14
CA LEU A 15 -9.12 -7.92 -14.34
C LEU A 15 -9.51 -6.72 -13.47
N PHE A 16 -8.56 -5.81 -13.24
CA PHE A 16 -8.73 -4.61 -12.43
C PHE A 16 -8.68 -3.33 -13.28
N SER A 17 -8.94 -3.43 -14.59
CA SER A 17 -9.00 -2.26 -15.45
C SER A 17 -10.09 -1.30 -14.95
N PRO A 18 -9.76 -0.02 -14.70
CA PRO A 18 -10.72 0.91 -14.12
C PRO A 18 -11.91 1.13 -15.05
N ALA A 19 -13.12 0.93 -14.52
CA ALA A 19 -14.35 1.35 -15.17
C ALA A 19 -14.48 2.87 -15.05
N TRP A 20 -13.93 3.58 -16.05
CA TRP A 20 -13.92 5.04 -16.09
C TRP A 20 -15.34 5.62 -15.98
N GLY A 21 -15.53 6.58 -15.07
CA GLY A 21 -16.82 7.22 -14.80
C GLY A 21 -17.75 6.46 -13.83
N SER A 22 -17.32 5.33 -13.27
CA SER A 22 -18.08 4.58 -12.26
C SER A 22 -17.51 4.77 -10.85
N PRO A 23 -18.35 4.77 -9.79
CA PRO A 23 -17.88 4.67 -8.41
C PRO A 23 -17.03 3.42 -8.13
N LEU A 24 -17.18 2.37 -8.97
CA LEU A 24 -16.37 1.15 -8.94
C LEU A 24 -14.88 1.38 -9.22
N LEU A 25 -14.53 2.57 -9.70
CA LEU A 25 -13.14 3.00 -9.89
C LEU A 25 -12.34 2.95 -8.59
N ILE A 26 -12.97 3.25 -7.44
CA ILE A 26 -12.35 3.14 -6.11
C ILE A 26 -11.94 1.70 -5.85
N LEU A 27 -12.83 0.73 -6.08
CA LEU A 27 -12.54 -0.70 -5.87
C LEU A 27 -11.47 -1.21 -6.82
N SER A 28 -11.47 -0.74 -8.07
CA SER A 28 -10.47 -1.09 -9.08
C SER A 28 -9.08 -0.62 -8.64
N PHE A 29 -8.98 0.61 -8.13
CA PHE A 29 -7.74 1.16 -7.61
C PHE A 29 -7.29 0.49 -6.31
N LEU A 30 -8.22 0.28 -5.38
CA LEU A 30 -7.96 -0.41 -4.12
C LEU A 30 -7.35 -1.79 -4.36
N THR A 31 -7.98 -2.59 -5.22
CA THR A 31 -7.53 -3.95 -5.54
C THR A 31 -6.21 -3.93 -6.31
N GLY A 32 -6.11 -3.07 -7.33
CA GLY A 32 -4.98 -3.04 -8.25
C GLY A 32 -3.68 -2.45 -7.68
N TYR A 33 -3.76 -1.46 -6.79
CA TYR A 33 -2.59 -0.72 -6.26
C TYR A 33 -2.29 -1.00 -4.79
N TRP A 34 -3.27 -1.41 -3.98
CA TRP A 34 -3.06 -1.66 -2.55
C TRP A 34 -3.24 -3.13 -2.19
N ILE A 35 -4.47 -3.67 -2.23
CA ILE A 35 -4.74 -5.02 -1.70
C ILE A 35 -3.83 -6.07 -2.34
N LEU A 36 -3.80 -6.16 -3.67
CA LEU A 36 -3.05 -7.22 -4.34
C LEU A 36 -1.52 -7.11 -4.08
N PRO A 37 -0.85 -5.96 -4.28
CA PRO A 37 0.57 -5.83 -3.94
C PRO A 37 0.89 -6.09 -2.48
N PHE A 38 0.09 -5.56 -1.54
CA PHE A 38 0.35 -5.73 -0.12
C PHE A 38 0.14 -7.18 0.32
N THR A 39 -0.91 -7.86 -0.14
CA THR A 39 -1.12 -9.30 0.11
C THR A 39 0.00 -10.15 -0.47
N LEU A 40 0.45 -9.83 -1.69
CA LEU A 40 1.59 -10.50 -2.30
C LEU A 40 2.90 -10.26 -1.53
N ALA A 41 3.08 -9.06 -0.99
CA ALA A 41 4.23 -8.73 -0.14
C ALA A 41 4.17 -9.48 1.20
N SER A 42 3.01 -9.55 1.86
CA SER A 42 2.82 -10.35 3.09
C SER A 42 3.15 -11.81 2.82
N GLY A 43 2.55 -12.40 1.77
CA GLY A 43 2.76 -13.80 1.41
C GLY A 43 4.22 -14.10 1.06
N ALA A 44 4.86 -13.24 0.27
CA ALA A 44 6.28 -13.37 -0.06
C ALA A 44 7.17 -13.26 1.19
N TYR A 45 6.82 -12.40 2.15
CA TYR A 45 7.58 -12.29 3.40
C TYR A 45 7.43 -13.55 4.26
N VAL A 46 6.20 -14.05 4.45
CA VAL A 46 5.91 -15.29 5.20
C VAL A 46 6.63 -16.49 4.60
N LEU A 47 6.74 -16.58 3.28
CA LEU A 47 7.48 -17.64 2.61
C LEU A 47 9.00 -17.49 2.72
N ALA A 48 9.50 -16.26 2.88
CA ALA A 48 10.93 -15.95 2.93
C ALA A 48 11.52 -15.97 4.35
N LYS A 49 10.71 -15.65 5.35
CA LYS A 49 11.13 -15.45 6.74
C LYS A 49 10.09 -15.96 7.72
N ASP A 50 10.56 -16.42 8.87
CA ASP A 50 9.71 -16.77 10.01
C ASP A 50 9.12 -15.50 10.67
N LEU A 51 7.89 -15.58 11.16
CA LEU A 51 7.15 -14.47 11.78
C LEU A 51 7.49 -14.26 13.26
N ALA A 52 8.18 -15.22 13.90
CA ALA A 52 8.52 -15.17 15.32
C ALA A 52 9.29 -13.88 15.72
N GLY A 53 10.11 -13.33 14.81
CA GLY A 53 10.84 -12.08 15.03
C GLY A 53 9.94 -10.83 15.04
N LEU A 54 8.84 -10.84 14.26
CA LEU A 54 7.82 -9.79 14.26
C LEU A 54 6.90 -9.89 15.49
N GLU A 55 6.52 -11.11 15.89
CA GLU A 55 5.74 -11.35 17.11
C GLU A 55 6.45 -10.81 18.35
N ARG A 56 7.77 -11.04 18.45
CA ARG A 56 8.62 -10.49 19.52
C ARG A 56 8.97 -9.03 19.32
N GLY A 57 8.69 -8.49 18.13
CA GLY A 57 8.85 -7.09 17.86
C GLY A 57 10.26 -6.60 17.58
N LEU A 58 11.16 -7.53 17.25
CA LEU A 58 12.59 -7.27 17.05
C LEU A 58 12.90 -7.02 15.57
N ASP A 59 12.09 -7.57 14.65
CA ASP A 59 12.37 -7.59 13.21
C ASP A 59 11.62 -6.53 12.39
N PHE A 60 11.13 -5.45 13.02
CA PHE A 60 10.46 -4.36 12.30
C PHE A 60 11.31 -3.77 11.17
N ARG A 61 12.59 -3.47 11.44
CA ARG A 61 13.50 -2.87 10.44
C ARG A 61 13.74 -3.81 9.25
N PRO A 62 14.13 -5.08 9.45
CA PRO A 62 14.19 -6.06 8.37
C PRO A 62 12.90 -6.18 7.57
N PHE A 63 11.74 -6.20 8.24
CA PHE A 63 10.43 -6.29 7.58
C PHE A 63 10.12 -5.04 6.73
N LEU A 64 10.37 -3.86 7.28
CA LEU A 64 10.21 -2.60 6.56
C LEU A 64 11.13 -2.53 5.33
N SER A 65 12.41 -2.89 5.48
CA SER A 65 13.36 -2.92 4.36
C SER A 65 12.93 -3.90 3.27
N PHE A 66 12.43 -5.08 3.66
CA PHE A 66 11.86 -6.03 2.72
C PHE A 66 10.65 -5.44 1.98
N THR A 67 9.71 -4.85 2.72
CA THR A 67 8.48 -4.31 2.16
C THR A 67 8.76 -3.14 1.22
N LEU A 68 9.64 -2.21 1.59
CA LEU A 68 10.07 -1.11 0.73
C LEU A 68 10.76 -1.62 -0.55
N GLY A 69 11.65 -2.61 -0.43
CA GLY A 69 12.30 -3.23 -1.58
C GLY A 69 11.33 -3.99 -2.48
N PHE A 70 10.27 -4.57 -1.92
CA PHE A 70 9.22 -5.24 -2.68
C PHE A 70 8.34 -4.23 -3.41
N MET A 71 7.88 -3.20 -2.70
CA MET A 71 7.02 -2.15 -3.24
C MET A 71 7.73 -1.26 -4.26
N SER A 72 9.06 -1.09 -4.18
CA SER A 72 9.81 -0.36 -5.21
C SER A 72 9.75 -1.04 -6.58
N VAL A 73 9.77 -2.39 -6.62
CA VAL A 73 9.61 -3.16 -7.86
C VAL A 73 8.21 -2.99 -8.43
N PHE A 74 7.17 -3.03 -7.57
CA PHE A 74 5.79 -2.77 -7.98
C PHE A 74 5.62 -1.33 -8.47
N ASN A 75 6.17 -0.33 -7.78
CA ASN A 75 6.15 1.07 -8.19
C ASN A 75 6.82 1.28 -9.55
N LEU A 76 7.95 0.61 -9.80
CA LEU A 76 8.60 0.64 -11.11
C LEU A 76 7.68 0.03 -12.19
N ALA A 77 7.07 -1.12 -11.91
CA ALA A 77 6.13 -1.76 -12.82
C ALA A 77 4.91 -0.86 -13.10
N TYR A 78 4.35 -0.19 -12.07
CA TYR A 78 3.28 0.80 -12.22
C TYR A 78 3.72 1.98 -13.09
N ALA A 79 4.90 2.54 -12.85
CA ALA A 79 5.42 3.66 -13.62
C ALA A 79 5.57 3.30 -15.10
N ILE A 80 6.13 2.13 -15.43
CA ILE A 80 6.24 1.61 -16.80
C ILE A 80 4.84 1.45 -17.42
N CYS A 81 3.92 0.83 -16.66
CA CYS A 81 2.56 0.55 -17.08
C CYS A 81 1.70 1.79 -17.37
N HIS A 82 2.05 2.94 -16.81
CA HIS A 82 1.33 4.21 -16.96
C HIS A 82 2.22 5.30 -17.59
N TRP A 83 3.34 4.92 -18.20
CA TRP A 83 4.34 5.86 -18.74
C TRP A 83 3.76 6.81 -19.79
N ASN A 84 2.77 6.37 -20.56
CA ASN A 84 2.11 7.17 -21.58
C ASN A 84 0.93 8.01 -21.06
N VAL A 85 0.64 7.97 -19.76
CA VAL A 85 -0.50 8.68 -19.16
C VAL A 85 0.01 9.90 -18.40
N VAL A 86 -0.09 11.08 -19.02
CA VAL A 86 0.28 12.35 -18.40
C VAL A 86 -0.89 12.86 -17.55
N HIS A 87 -1.07 12.29 -16.36
CA HIS A 87 -2.11 12.70 -15.41
C HIS A 87 -1.52 12.87 -13.99
N PRO A 88 -1.79 13.98 -13.28
CA PRO A 88 -1.19 14.27 -11.97
C PRO A 88 -1.44 13.17 -10.93
N ALA A 89 -2.58 12.48 -11.04
CA ALA A 89 -2.93 11.34 -10.20
C ALA A 89 -1.88 10.21 -10.28
N TYR A 90 -1.39 9.87 -11.47
CA TYR A 90 -0.44 8.77 -11.66
C TYR A 90 1.01 9.21 -11.52
N THR A 91 1.33 10.45 -11.90
CA THR A 91 2.71 10.94 -11.93
C THR A 91 3.20 11.42 -10.57
N LEU A 92 2.32 12.01 -9.75
CA LEU A 92 2.70 12.63 -8.47
C LEU A 92 2.01 11.98 -7.28
N VAL A 93 0.69 11.82 -7.34
CA VAL A 93 -0.10 11.41 -6.18
C VAL A 93 0.11 9.94 -5.86
N LEU A 94 -0.01 9.06 -6.87
CA LEU A 94 0.12 7.61 -6.66
C LEU A 94 1.47 7.21 -6.03
N PRO A 95 2.64 7.68 -6.51
CA PRO A 95 3.91 7.35 -5.87
C PRO A 95 3.99 7.80 -4.41
N VAL A 96 3.50 9.00 -4.10
CA VAL A 96 3.50 9.53 -2.72
C VAL A 96 2.61 8.68 -1.82
N LEU A 97 1.38 8.39 -2.26
CA LEU A 97 0.46 7.54 -1.53
C LEU A 97 1.09 6.18 -1.28
N LEU A 98 1.55 5.47 -2.31
CA LEU A 98 2.13 4.13 -2.17
C LEU A 98 3.31 4.10 -1.19
N VAL A 99 4.21 5.09 -1.22
CA VAL A 99 5.32 5.18 -0.25
C VAL A 99 4.78 5.33 1.17
N THR A 100 3.83 6.23 1.39
CA THR A 100 3.27 6.49 2.73
C THR A 100 2.41 5.33 3.24
N SER A 101 1.60 4.70 2.38
CA SER A 101 0.85 3.48 2.71
C SER A 101 1.79 2.32 3.03
N THR A 102 2.97 2.24 2.39
CA THR A 102 3.97 1.21 2.70
C THR A 102 4.50 1.35 4.13
N LEU A 103 4.75 2.59 4.57
CA LEU A 103 5.16 2.86 5.95
C LEU A 103 4.06 2.50 6.94
N ALA A 104 2.82 2.91 6.69
CA ALA A 104 1.69 2.57 7.57
C ALA A 104 1.42 1.06 7.61
N TYR A 105 1.49 0.39 6.46
CA TYR A 105 1.36 -1.06 6.34
C TYR A 105 2.39 -1.79 7.17
N ALA A 106 3.67 -1.38 7.11
CA ALA A 106 4.71 -2.05 7.88
C ALA A 106 4.42 -2.03 9.38
N VAL A 107 3.91 -0.90 9.90
CA VAL A 107 3.54 -0.78 11.31
C VAL A 107 2.28 -1.58 11.62
N GLY A 108 1.21 -1.40 10.84
CA GLY A 108 -0.05 -2.09 11.10
C GLY A 108 0.07 -3.62 11.01
N PHE A 109 0.90 -4.12 10.10
CA PHE A 109 1.14 -5.56 9.94
C PHE A 109 1.96 -6.14 11.10
N GLU A 110 2.99 -5.43 11.56
CA GLU A 110 3.72 -5.81 12.78
C GLU A 110 2.77 -5.90 13.98
N GLU A 111 1.97 -4.86 14.23
CA GLU A 111 1.04 -4.83 15.37
C GLU A 111 -0.07 -5.89 15.23
N THR A 112 -0.49 -6.22 14.00
CA THR A 112 -1.41 -7.32 13.73
C THR A 112 -0.83 -8.66 14.19
N ILE A 113 0.44 -8.92 13.87
CA ILE A 113 1.14 -10.15 14.24
C ILE A 113 1.34 -10.21 15.75
N ARG A 114 1.79 -9.10 16.37
CA ARG A 114 2.02 -9.01 17.82
C ARG A 114 0.76 -9.24 18.64
N ASP A 115 -0.35 -8.62 18.26
CA ASP A 115 -1.61 -8.75 19.00
C ASP A 115 -2.28 -10.11 18.78
N GLY A 116 -1.94 -10.82 17.70
CA GLY A 116 -2.55 -12.10 17.31
C GLY A 116 -4.04 -11.98 17.00
N LEU A 117 -4.68 -13.03 16.46
CA LEU A 117 -6.14 -13.04 16.33
C LEU A 117 -6.78 -13.40 17.69
N PRO A 118 -7.84 -12.70 18.13
CA PRO A 118 -8.63 -11.69 17.40
C PRO A 118 -8.14 -10.23 17.54
N GLY A 119 -7.19 -9.93 18.43
CA GLY A 119 -6.77 -8.56 18.75
C GLY A 119 -6.20 -7.76 17.57
N GLY A 120 -5.53 -8.43 16.63
CA GLY A 120 -4.94 -7.87 15.43
C GLY A 120 -5.95 -7.42 14.36
N LEU A 121 -7.22 -7.85 14.46
CA LEU A 121 -8.25 -7.46 13.49
C LEU A 121 -8.46 -5.94 13.42
N LYS A 122 -8.29 -5.22 14.53
CA LYS A 122 -8.41 -3.76 14.56
C LYS A 122 -7.33 -3.09 13.70
N TRP A 123 -6.13 -3.65 13.66
CA TRP A 123 -5.02 -3.13 12.86
C TRP A 123 -5.21 -3.43 11.38
N LEU A 124 -5.67 -4.64 11.03
CA LEU A 124 -6.07 -4.98 9.67
C LEU A 124 -7.22 -4.11 9.15
N ALA A 125 -8.25 -3.88 9.97
CA ALA A 125 -9.36 -3.00 9.63
C ALA A 125 -8.88 -1.54 9.44
N GLY A 126 -7.97 -1.06 10.29
CA GLY A 126 -7.33 0.23 10.14
C GLY A 126 -6.54 0.36 8.83
N LEU A 127 -5.74 -0.65 8.49
CA LEU A 127 -5.00 -0.69 7.22
C LEU A 127 -5.93 -0.71 6.00
N LEU A 128 -7.00 -1.51 6.04
CA LEU A 128 -8.00 -1.53 4.99
C LEU A 128 -8.68 -0.16 4.83
N GLY A 129 -8.96 0.52 5.95
CA GLY A 129 -9.49 1.88 5.95
C GLY A 129 -8.53 2.88 5.29
N ILE A 130 -7.23 2.81 5.60
CA ILE A 130 -6.20 3.64 4.95
C ILE A 130 -6.17 3.37 3.44
N PHE A 131 -6.14 2.11 3.02
CA PHE A 131 -6.11 1.76 1.60
C PHE A 131 -7.37 2.19 0.85
N MET A 132 -8.54 2.10 1.50
CA MET A 132 -9.80 2.63 0.96
C MET A 132 -9.74 4.14 0.77
N LEU A 133 -9.20 4.87 1.74
CA LEU A 133 -9.05 6.31 1.67
C LEU A 133 -8.03 6.73 0.59
N ASP A 134 -6.92 6.01 0.45
CA ASP A 134 -5.92 6.26 -0.60
C ASP A 134 -6.51 6.01 -2.01
N ALA A 135 -7.23 4.89 -2.18
CA ALA A 135 -7.92 4.58 -3.42
C ALA A 135 -9.01 5.61 -3.75
N THR A 136 -9.71 6.10 -2.73
CA THR A 136 -10.71 7.17 -2.87
C THR A 136 -10.02 8.48 -3.28
N ALA A 137 -8.93 8.86 -2.62
CA ALA A 137 -8.17 10.06 -2.96
C ALA A 137 -7.72 10.02 -4.42
N LEU A 138 -7.22 8.88 -4.89
CA LEU A 138 -6.82 8.68 -6.28
C LEU A 138 -8.04 8.75 -7.24
N ALA A 139 -9.17 8.16 -6.87
CA ALA A 139 -10.39 8.18 -7.68
C ALA A 139 -10.97 9.58 -7.88
N MET A 140 -10.86 10.46 -6.89
CA MET A 140 -11.39 11.82 -6.95
C MET A 140 -10.77 12.66 -8.08
N PHE A 141 -9.51 12.39 -8.43
CA PHE A 141 -8.86 13.01 -9.59
C PHE A 141 -9.54 12.66 -10.92
N PHE A 142 -10.08 11.44 -11.05
CA PHE A 142 -10.78 11.01 -12.27
C PHE A 142 -12.26 11.38 -12.28
N LEU A 143 -12.84 11.65 -11.11
CA LEU A 143 -14.21 12.15 -10.96
C LEU A 143 -14.29 13.69 -11.07
N ARG A 144 -13.22 14.36 -11.52
CA ARG A 144 -13.12 15.84 -11.62
C ARG A 144 -13.29 16.57 -10.27
N MET A 145 -13.06 15.88 -9.16
CA MET A 145 -13.05 16.44 -7.81
C MET A 145 -11.61 16.56 -7.28
N GLU A 146 -10.73 17.16 -8.09
CA GLU A 146 -9.28 17.17 -7.85
C GLU A 146 -8.89 17.82 -6.51
N TRP A 147 -9.58 18.90 -6.11
CA TRP A 147 -9.31 19.59 -4.85
C TRP A 147 -9.48 18.66 -3.65
N LEU A 148 -10.54 17.84 -3.65
CA LEU A 148 -10.82 16.88 -2.59
C LEU A 148 -9.81 15.73 -2.63
N GLY A 149 -9.40 15.31 -3.84
CA GLY A 149 -8.31 14.37 -4.05
C GLY A 149 -6.99 14.83 -3.42
N TRP A 150 -6.60 16.10 -3.63
CA TRP A 150 -5.40 16.68 -3.02
C TRP A 150 -5.49 16.76 -1.50
N VAL A 151 -6.62 17.22 -0.95
CA VAL A 151 -6.81 17.32 0.50
C VAL A 151 -6.72 15.94 1.16
N LEU A 152 -7.38 14.94 0.57
CA LEU A 152 -7.29 13.56 1.07
C LEU A 152 -5.88 13.00 0.93
N ALA A 153 -5.24 13.16 -0.22
CA ALA A 153 -3.90 12.62 -0.44
C ALA A 153 -2.86 13.22 0.50
N LEU A 154 -2.89 14.54 0.72
CA LEU A 154 -1.97 15.22 1.64
C LEU A 154 -2.22 14.82 3.09
N SER A 155 -3.48 14.76 3.51
CA SER A 155 -3.82 14.36 4.89
C SER A 155 -3.44 12.91 5.18
N LEU A 156 -3.66 12.00 4.23
CA LEU A 156 -3.26 10.59 4.36
C LEU A 156 -1.74 10.42 4.32
N ALA A 157 -1.06 11.08 3.38
CA ALA A 157 0.39 11.01 3.26
C ALA A 157 1.08 11.52 4.54
N THR A 158 0.59 12.62 5.11
CA THR A 158 1.11 13.16 6.37
C THR A 158 0.81 12.26 7.55
N ALA A 159 -0.42 11.75 7.69
CA ALA A 159 -0.79 10.85 8.78
C ALA A 159 -0.01 9.52 8.74
N CYS A 160 0.04 8.86 7.58
CA CYS A 160 0.72 7.59 7.38
C CYS A 160 2.25 7.75 7.49
N GLY A 161 2.79 8.82 6.91
CA GLY A 161 4.20 9.17 7.01
C GLY A 161 4.62 9.44 8.46
N PHE A 162 3.83 10.22 9.20
CA PHE A 162 4.08 10.50 10.61
C PHE A 162 4.03 9.23 11.46
N PHE A 163 3.03 8.36 11.24
CA PHE A 163 2.89 7.11 11.99
C PHE A 163 4.08 6.17 11.78
N GLY A 164 4.48 5.95 10.52
CA GLY A 164 5.63 5.13 10.19
C GLY A 164 6.95 5.71 10.70
N PHE A 165 7.14 7.03 10.57
CA PHE A 165 8.35 7.70 11.04
C PHE A 165 8.47 7.68 12.57
N LYS A 166 7.37 7.92 13.28
CA LYS A 166 7.32 7.82 14.75
C LYS A 166 7.68 6.42 15.22
N ARG A 167 7.27 5.37 14.50
CA ARG A 167 7.65 3.99 14.81
C ARG A 167 9.14 3.75 14.59
N LEU A 168 9.69 4.22 13.47
CA LEU A 168 11.13 4.13 13.16
C LEU A 168 12.03 4.78 14.22
N GLN A 169 11.55 5.85 14.85
CA GLN A 169 12.27 6.55 15.92
C GLN A 169 12.29 5.80 17.25
N ARG A 170 11.34 4.88 17.49
CA ARG A 170 11.37 4.04 18.70
C ARG A 170 12.54 3.08 18.58
N ARG A 171 13.50 3.15 19.52
CA ARG A 171 14.59 2.18 19.62
C ARG A 171 14.00 0.77 19.88
N PRO A 172 14.65 -0.30 19.38
CA PRO A 172 14.25 -1.67 19.64
C PRO A 172 14.19 -1.98 21.13
#